data_AF-A0A8X6S8T1-F1
#
_entry.id   AF-A0A8X6S8T1-F1
#
_cell.length_a   1.000
_cell.length_b   1.000
_cell.length_c   1.000
_cell.angle_alpha   90.00
_cell.angle_beta   90.00
_cell.angle_gamma   90.00
#
_symmetry.space_group_name_H-M   'P 1'
#
loop_
_entity.id
_entity.type
_entity.pdbx_description
1 polymer ?
#
loop_
_entity_poly.entity_id
_entity_poly.type
_entity_poly.pdbx_seq_one_letter_code
_entity_poly.pdbx_strand_id
1 'polypeptide(L)'
;MSEDIFLRALRQNPDPHKQYSEDTFIESLLLLEDMCVSVNKKHLKKMGLISLECDRDSVIDIDILREKQYDVNALQIYVAAQIRLLINHQRLTYDSVIEHVWSGNGGLLFLDAQGGTGKTFLLNLILAKI
;
A
#
# COMPACT_ATOMS: atom_id res chain seq x y z
N MET A 1 -1.16 21.96 21.46
CA MET A 1 -0.93 20.53 21.74
C MET A 1 0.33 20.28 22.55
N SER A 2 1.54 20.48 21.98
CA SER A 2 2.79 20.34 22.75
C SER A 2 2.88 21.30 23.94
N GLU A 3 2.40 22.53 23.76
CA GLU A 3 2.29 23.52 24.84
C GLU A 3 1.29 23.09 25.93
N ASP A 4 0.13 22.52 25.56
CA ASP A 4 -0.85 22.02 26.52
C ASP A 4 -0.32 20.84 27.34
N ILE A 5 0.44 19.95 26.70
CA ILE A 5 1.13 18.83 27.35
C ILE A 5 2.20 19.35 28.30
N PHE A 6 3.02 20.30 27.84
CA PHE A 6 4.05 20.93 28.66
C PHE A 6 3.45 21.61 29.91
N LEU A 7 2.38 22.39 29.72
CA LEU A 7 1.66 23.04 30.82
C LEU A 7 1.01 22.04 31.77
N ARG A 8 0.48 20.92 31.26
CA ARG A 8 -0.03 19.82 32.10
C ARG A 8 1.10 19.18 32.92
N ALA A 9 2.24 18.94 32.30
CA ALA A 9 3.40 18.34 32.93
C ALA A 9 4.04 19.26 34.00
N LEU A 10 3.93 20.59 33.85
CA LEU A 10 4.30 21.57 34.87
C LEU A 10 3.30 21.60 36.05
N ARG A 11 2.00 21.43 35.78
CA ARG A 11 0.99 21.34 36.86
C ARG A 11 1.16 20.09 37.72
N GLN A 12 1.57 18.98 37.11
CA GLN A 12 1.78 17.72 37.83
C GLN A 12 3.11 17.67 38.57
N ASN A 13 4.16 18.28 38.02
CA ASN A 13 5.46 18.44 38.67
C ASN A 13 5.94 19.88 38.45
N PRO A 14 5.72 20.77 39.44
CA PRO A 14 6.13 22.16 39.35
C PRO A 14 7.65 22.26 39.51
N ASP A 15 8.34 22.23 38.38
CA ASP A 15 9.76 22.53 38.28
C ASP A 15 9.94 23.81 37.45
N PRO A 16 10.38 24.93 38.06
CA PRO A 16 10.57 26.20 37.38
C PRO A 16 11.69 26.19 36.33
N HIS A 17 12.51 25.14 36.28
CA HIS A 17 13.55 24.95 35.27
C HIS A 17 13.20 23.91 34.20
N LYS A 18 11.99 23.33 34.25
CA LYS A 18 11.54 22.35 33.26
C LYS A 18 11.45 22.99 31.88
N GLN A 19 12.22 22.46 30.95
CA GLN A 19 12.18 22.85 29.54
C GLN A 19 11.38 21.82 28.74
N TYR A 20 11.10 22.14 27.47
CA TYR A 20 10.55 21.16 26.54
C TYR A 20 11.49 19.95 26.48
N SER A 21 10.99 18.81 26.95
CA SER A 21 11.71 17.54 26.90
C SER A 21 11.32 16.75 25.65
N GLU A 22 12.17 15.79 25.31
CA GLU A 22 11.86 14.78 24.29
C GLU A 22 10.54 14.06 24.60
N ASP A 23 10.21 13.82 25.87
CA ASP A 23 8.93 13.22 26.26
C ASP A 23 7.72 14.07 25.87
N THR A 24 7.82 15.40 26.01
CA THR A 24 6.74 16.33 25.62
C THR A 24 6.54 16.29 24.11
N PHE A 25 7.63 16.18 23.37
CA PHE A 25 7.61 16.04 21.92
C PHE A 25 7.01 14.69 21.48
N ILE A 26 7.44 13.59 22.11
CA ILE A 26 6.92 12.24 21.86
C ILE A 26 5.41 12.16 22.13
N GLU A 27 4.95 12.67 23.28
CA GLU A 27 3.52 12.68 23.61
C GLU A 27 2.72 13.53 22.61
N SER A 28 3.27 14.67 22.17
CA SER A 28 2.61 15.51 21.19
C SER A 28 2.43 14.83 19.83
N LEU A 29 3.43 14.07 19.37
CA LEU A 29 3.35 13.32 18.13
C LEU A 29 2.41 12.11 18.22
N LEU A 30 2.38 11.41 19.36
CA LEU A 30 1.41 10.33 19.61
C LEU A 30 -0.04 10.82 19.56
N LEU A 31 -0.33 11.96 20.20
CA LEU A 31 -1.67 12.55 20.14
C LEU A 31 -2.04 13.02 18.73
N LEU A 32 -1.08 13.53 17.97
CA LEU A 32 -1.28 13.93 16.58
C LEU A 32 -1.60 12.71 15.70
N GLU A 33 -0.89 11.61 15.91
CA GLU A 33 -1.15 10.32 15.26
C GLU A 33 -2.57 9.82 15.54
N ASP A 34 -2.99 9.80 16.82
CA ASP A 34 -4.34 9.36 17.22
C ASP A 34 -5.45 10.22 16.62
N MET A 35 -5.25 11.54 16.55
CA MET A 35 -6.20 12.44 15.89
C MET A 35 -6.30 12.17 14.39
N CYS A 36 -5.17 11.99 13.70
CA CYS A 36 -5.17 11.70 12.27
C CYS A 36 -5.84 10.36 11.96
N VAL A 37 -5.64 9.34 12.79
CA VAL A 37 -6.36 8.07 12.69
C VAL A 37 -7.85 8.25 12.93
N SER A 38 -8.24 9.03 13.95
CA SER A 38 -9.65 9.29 14.26
C SER A 38 -10.39 10.02 13.13
N VAL A 39 -9.77 11.04 12.53
CA VAL A 39 -10.40 11.89 11.51
C VAL A 39 -10.33 11.26 10.12
N ASN A 40 -9.15 10.79 9.72
CA ASN A 40 -8.88 10.37 8.34
C ASN A 40 -8.74 8.86 8.17
N LYS A 41 -8.75 8.09 9.27
CA LYS A 41 -8.40 6.65 9.27
C LYS A 41 -7.03 6.38 8.68
N LYS A 42 -6.14 7.38 8.70
CA LYS A 42 -4.79 7.32 8.13
C LYS A 42 -3.78 7.77 9.17
N HIS A 43 -2.69 7.02 9.23
CA HIS A 43 -1.51 7.31 10.03
C HIS A 43 -0.66 8.43 9.41
N LEU A 44 0.15 9.13 10.21
CA LEU A 44 0.98 10.26 9.75
C LEU A 44 1.97 9.88 8.65
N LYS A 45 2.57 8.68 8.76
CA LYS A 45 3.46 8.13 7.74
C LYS A 45 2.79 8.05 6.36
N LYS A 46 1.49 7.70 6.32
CA LYS A 46 0.71 7.65 5.07
C LYS A 46 0.34 9.03 4.51
N MET A 47 0.51 10.08 5.31
CA MET A 47 0.34 11.47 4.89
C MET A 47 1.66 12.14 4.49
N GLY A 48 2.77 11.38 4.46
CA GLY A 48 4.11 11.91 4.16
C GLY A 48 4.74 12.70 5.32
N LEU A 49 4.22 12.52 6.54
CA LEU A 49 4.72 13.17 7.75
C LEU A 49 5.57 12.21 8.58
N ILE A 50 6.46 12.78 9.39
CA ILE A 50 7.30 12.03 10.33
C ILE A 50 6.38 11.40 11.39
N SER A 51 6.35 10.08 11.44
CA SER A 51 5.73 9.32 12.51
C SER A 51 6.86 8.77 13.39
N LEU A 52 6.72 8.82 14.72
CA LEU A 52 7.65 8.13 15.62
C LEU A 52 7.62 6.65 15.23
N GLU A 53 8.78 6.09 14.93
CA GLU A 53 8.97 4.69 14.57
C GLU A 53 8.66 3.79 15.78
N CYS A 54 7.38 3.71 16.15
CA CYS A 54 6.86 2.56 16.85
C CYS A 54 6.61 1.54 15.75
N ASP A 55 7.44 0.52 15.72
CA ASP A 55 7.41 -0.69 14.90
C ASP A 55 5.99 -1.30 14.86
N ARG A 56 5.12 -0.66 14.09
CA ARG A 56 3.82 -1.16 13.64
C ARG A 56 3.92 -1.28 12.13
N ASP A 57 4.93 -2.02 11.69
CA ASP A 57 5.26 -2.32 10.29
C ASP A 57 4.21 -3.18 9.55
N SER A 58 2.96 -3.19 10.01
CA SER A 58 1.87 -3.88 9.34
C SER A 58 0.56 -3.10 9.37
N VAL A 59 0.59 -1.76 9.26
CA VAL A 59 -0.63 -1.04 8.89
C VAL A 59 -0.92 -1.34 7.41
N ILE A 60 -1.47 -2.53 7.18
CA ILE A 60 -1.96 -2.95 5.88
C ILE A 60 -2.91 -1.86 5.40
N ASP A 61 -2.67 -1.38 4.18
CA ASP A 61 -3.52 -0.34 3.64
C ASP A 61 -4.92 -0.90 3.37
N ILE A 62 -5.90 -0.37 4.11
CA ILE A 62 -7.30 -0.81 4.04
C ILE A 62 -7.84 -0.62 2.63
N ASP A 63 -7.40 0.45 1.94
CA ASP A 63 -7.74 0.68 0.55
C ASP A 63 -7.16 -0.43 -0.35
N ILE A 64 -5.89 -0.82 -0.16
CA ILE A 64 -5.26 -1.94 -0.88
C ILE A 64 -5.96 -3.27 -0.55
N LEU A 65 -6.31 -3.53 0.71
CA LEU A 65 -7.04 -4.74 1.09
C LEU A 65 -8.40 -4.82 0.40
N ARG A 66 -9.15 -3.70 0.39
CA ARG A 66 -10.44 -3.63 -0.28
C ARG A 66 -10.31 -3.85 -1.79
N GLU A 67 -9.27 -3.30 -2.40
CA GLU A 67 -9.02 -3.48 -3.84
C GLU A 67 -8.54 -4.89 -4.20
N LYS A 68 -7.82 -5.56 -3.28
CA LYS A 68 -7.31 -6.94 -3.47
C LYS A 68 -8.26 -8.04 -3.01
N GLN A 69 -9.50 -7.72 -2.64
CA GLN A 69 -10.55 -8.71 -2.32
C GLN A 69 -11.10 -9.39 -3.58
N TYR A 70 -10.23 -10.07 -4.32
CA TYR A 70 -10.63 -10.82 -5.51
C TYR A 70 -11.14 -12.22 -5.16
N ASP A 71 -12.11 -12.71 -5.92
CA ASP A 71 -12.49 -14.11 -5.89
C ASP A 71 -11.45 -14.95 -6.64
N VAL A 72 -10.49 -15.49 -5.89
CA VAL A 72 -9.38 -16.29 -6.43
C VAL A 72 -9.89 -17.51 -7.21
N ASN A 73 -10.99 -18.14 -6.79
CA ASN A 73 -11.53 -19.31 -7.47
C ASN A 73 -12.13 -18.93 -8.82
N ALA A 74 -12.92 -17.85 -8.85
CA ALA A 74 -13.46 -17.32 -10.11
C ALA A 74 -12.35 -16.92 -11.08
N LEU A 75 -11.28 -16.28 -10.59
CA LEU A 75 -10.11 -15.92 -11.40
C LEU A 75 -9.38 -17.15 -11.96
N GLN A 76 -9.17 -18.20 -11.15
CA GLN A 76 -8.55 -19.44 -11.63
C GLN A 76 -9.37 -20.11 -12.73
N ILE A 77 -10.70 -20.17 -12.57
CA ILE A 77 -11.61 -20.70 -13.60
C ILE A 77 -11.54 -19.85 -14.87
N TYR A 78 -11.56 -18.51 -14.73
CA TYR A 78 -11.40 -17.57 -15.84
C TYR A 78 -10.09 -17.82 -16.60
N VAL A 79 -8.97 -17.90 -15.89
CA VAL A 79 -7.64 -18.13 -16.50
C VAL A 79 -7.60 -19.46 -17.24
N ALA A 80 -8.12 -20.54 -16.64
CA ALA A 80 -8.10 -21.88 -17.24
C ALA A 80 -8.91 -21.95 -18.55
N ALA A 81 -10.00 -21.19 -18.64
CA ALA A 81 -10.80 -21.08 -19.86
C ALA A 81 -10.10 -20.20 -20.91
N GLN A 82 -9.55 -19.05 -20.50
CA GLN A 82 -9.09 -18.01 -21.43
C GLN A 82 -7.71 -18.31 -22.02
N ILE A 83 -6.84 -19.01 -21.29
CA ILE A 83 -5.55 -19.47 -21.82
C ILE A 83 -5.72 -20.29 -23.10
N ARG A 84 -6.81 -21.05 -23.23
CA ARG A 84 -7.08 -21.89 -24.40
C ARG A 84 -7.45 -21.10 -25.65
N LEU A 85 -7.86 -19.85 -25.49
CA LEU A 85 -8.25 -18.96 -26.59
C LEU A 85 -7.07 -18.17 -27.15
N LEU A 86 -5.89 -18.25 -26.53
CA LEU A 86 -4.70 -17.56 -26.99
C LEU A 86 -4.23 -18.13 -28.33
N ILE A 87 -4.10 -17.25 -29.31
CA ILE A 87 -3.38 -17.55 -30.55
C ILE A 87 -1.86 -17.54 -30.31
N ASN A 88 -1.10 -18.19 -31.18
CA ASN A 88 0.35 -18.42 -30.99
C ASN A 88 1.14 -17.18 -30.56
N HIS A 89 0.95 -16.04 -31.24
CA HIS A 89 1.67 -14.81 -30.88
C HIS A 89 1.30 -14.31 -29.46
N GLN A 90 0.00 -14.25 -29.15
CA GLN A 90 -0.46 -13.84 -27.82
C GLN A 90 0.02 -14.78 -26.72
N ARG A 91 0.10 -16.09 -27.01
CA ARG A 91 0.63 -17.09 -26.08
C ARG A 91 2.11 -16.88 -25.79
N LEU A 92 2.93 -16.64 -26.82
CA LEU A 92 4.34 -16.31 -26.62
C LEU A 92 4.52 -15.04 -25.78
N THR A 93 3.70 -14.02 -26.03
CA THR A 93 3.73 -12.80 -25.22
C THR A 93 3.30 -13.06 -23.77
N TYR A 94 2.24 -13.84 -23.56
CA TYR A 94 1.75 -14.23 -22.24
C TYR A 94 2.84 -14.96 -21.45
N ASP A 95 3.42 -16.02 -22.03
CA ASP A 95 4.42 -16.86 -21.38
C ASP A 95 5.66 -16.03 -20.99
N SER A 96 6.11 -15.14 -21.89
CA SER A 96 7.25 -14.24 -21.63
C SER A 96 6.99 -13.26 -20.47
N VAL A 97 5.79 -12.66 -20.41
CA VAL A 97 5.43 -11.73 -19.32
C VAL A 97 5.34 -12.46 -17.99
N ILE A 98 4.69 -13.63 -17.98
CA ILE A 98 4.52 -14.43 -16.76
C ILE A 98 5.86 -14.91 -16.21
N GLU A 99 6.74 -15.41 -17.09
CA GLU A 99 8.10 -15.79 -16.71
C GLU A 99 8.88 -14.61 -16.12
N HIS A 100 8.80 -13.43 -16.76
CA HIS A 100 9.46 -12.24 -16.26
C HIS A 100 8.95 -11.82 -14.88
N VAL A 101 7.63 -11.82 -14.66
CA VAL A 101 7.02 -11.49 -13.35
C VAL A 101 7.47 -12.47 -12.27
N TRP A 102 7.43 -13.78 -12.55
CA TRP A 102 7.83 -14.81 -11.58
C TRP A 102 9.34 -14.86 -11.32
N SER A 103 10.15 -14.43 -12.28
CA SER A 103 11.60 -14.30 -12.07
C SER A 103 11.98 -13.23 -11.04
N GLY A 104 11.06 -12.29 -10.73
CA GLY A 104 11.29 -11.25 -9.73
C GLY A 104 12.35 -10.21 -10.13
N ASN A 105 12.84 -10.24 -11.37
CA ASN A 105 13.93 -9.38 -11.85
C ASN A 105 13.55 -7.89 -11.95
N GLY A 106 12.27 -7.54 -11.75
CA GLY A 106 11.75 -6.19 -11.90
C GLY A 106 11.91 -5.66 -13.33
N GLY A 107 11.35 -4.47 -13.59
CA GLY A 107 11.45 -3.82 -14.89
C GLY A 107 10.11 -3.30 -15.41
N LEU A 108 10.15 -2.75 -16.63
CA LEU A 108 9.00 -2.20 -17.33
C LEU A 108 8.80 -2.91 -18.66
N LEU A 109 7.58 -3.41 -18.89
CA LEU A 109 7.19 -4.10 -20.11
C LEU A 109 6.16 -3.26 -20.88
N PHE A 110 6.35 -3.14 -22.19
CA PHE A 110 5.41 -2.47 -23.08
C PHE A 110 4.69 -3.50 -23.94
N LEU A 111 3.36 -3.55 -23.83
CA LEU A 111 2.52 -4.38 -24.67
C LEU A 111 2.04 -3.58 -25.89
N ASP A 112 2.85 -3.57 -26.96
CA ASP A 112 2.51 -2.87 -28.20
C ASP A 112 1.99 -3.80 -29.31
N ALA A 113 0.97 -3.34 -30.03
CA ALA A 113 0.31 -4.03 -31.14
C ALA A 113 -0.69 -3.09 -31.84
N GLN A 114 -1.15 -3.44 -33.03
CA GLN A 114 -2.20 -2.66 -33.70
C GLN A 114 -3.57 -2.81 -33.02
N GLY A 115 -4.52 -1.92 -33.32
CA GLY A 115 -5.90 -2.04 -32.84
C GLY A 115 -6.53 -3.37 -33.26
N GLY A 116 -7.36 -3.97 -32.40
CA GLY A 116 -8.04 -5.23 -32.69
C GLY A 116 -7.23 -6.51 -32.45
N THR A 117 -5.96 -6.41 -32.06
CA THR A 117 -5.08 -7.57 -31.79
C THR A 117 -5.27 -8.24 -30.43
N GLY A 118 -6.27 -7.82 -29.66
CA GLY A 118 -6.59 -8.44 -28.37
C GLY A 118 -5.67 -8.04 -27.20
N LYS A 119 -5.01 -6.88 -27.25
CA LYS A 119 -4.17 -6.38 -26.13
C LYS A 119 -4.92 -6.35 -24.79
N THR A 120 -6.15 -5.85 -24.80
CA THR A 120 -7.00 -5.82 -23.59
C THR A 120 -7.30 -7.23 -23.07
N PHE A 121 -7.57 -8.18 -23.97
CA PHE A 121 -7.79 -9.58 -23.61
C PHE A 121 -6.55 -10.17 -22.92
N LEU A 122 -5.38 -9.94 -23.51
CA LEU A 122 -4.11 -10.44 -22.97
C LEU A 122 -3.77 -9.80 -21.61
N LEU A 123 -3.97 -8.49 -21.48
CA LEU A 123 -3.73 -7.76 -20.23
C LEU A 123 -4.64 -8.25 -19.09
N ASN A 124 -5.94 -8.44 -19.36
CA ASN A 124 -6.86 -8.99 -18.37
C ASN A 124 -6.48 -10.41 -17.95
N LEU A 125 -6.03 -11.25 -18.89
CA LEU A 125 -5.59 -12.60 -18.59
C LEU A 125 -4.32 -12.65 -17.74
N ILE A 126 -3.38 -11.74 -17.98
CA ILE A 126 -2.16 -11.59 -17.17
C ILE A 126 -2.51 -11.14 -15.75
N LEU A 127 -3.35 -10.10 -15.61
CA LEU A 127 -3.78 -9.59 -14.30
C LEU A 127 -4.56 -10.63 -13.49
N ALA A 128 -5.38 -11.45 -14.15
CA ALA A 128 -6.11 -12.53 -13.49
C ALA A 128 -5.20 -13.70 -13.04
N LYS A 129 -4.00 -13.81 -13.61
CA LYS A 129 -3.06 -14.91 -13.33
C LYS A 129 -2.12 -14.64 -12.16
N ILE A 130 -1.66 -13.39 -12.03
CA ILE A 130 -0.68 -12.94 -11.03
C ILE A 130 -1.36 -12.79 -9.67
#